data_AF-A0A955N658-F1
#
_entry.id   AF-A0A955N658-F1
#
_cell.length_a   1.000
_cell.length_b   1.000
_cell.length_c   1.000
_cell.angle_alpha   90.00
_cell.angle_beta   90.00
_cell.angle_gamma   90.00
#
_symmetry.space_group_name_H-M   'P 1'
#
loop_
_entity.id
_entity.type
_entity.pdbx_description
1 polymer ?
#
loop_
_entity_poly.entity_id
_entity_poly.type
_entity_poly.pdbx_seq_one_letter_code
_entity_poly.pdbx_strand_id
1 'polypeptide(L)'
;MENNINEDLTALFLSMAGLLASRGENPYKVKAYRRAADSLKSLQEDVTQVANRGELKTIPGIGKELSIKIEEFLSTGRIRAYEELKTPLPVAVREWITLPGFSEPIVHDLVFRLGITTWEDLEALAQSHLLQTLPGLGSRGGEILAAIQEKRSTYEEA
;
A
#
# COMPACT_ATOMS: atom_id res chain seq x y z
N MET A 1 -2.99 -1.89 32.28
CA MET A 1 -3.83 -1.52 31.13
C MET A 1 -4.04 -2.81 30.37
N GLU A 2 -5.27 -3.32 30.36
CA GLU A 2 -5.62 -4.50 29.54
C GLU A 2 -5.30 -4.16 28.08
N ASN A 3 -4.39 -4.93 27.48
CA ASN A 3 -4.01 -4.74 26.09
C ASN A 3 -5.16 -5.30 25.24
N ASN A 4 -6.11 -4.45 24.87
CA ASN A 4 -7.27 -4.88 24.10
C ASN A 4 -6.87 -4.98 22.62
N ILE A 5 -6.50 -6.18 22.19
CA ILE A 5 -6.08 -6.47 20.81
C ILE A 5 -7.13 -6.06 19.77
N ASN A 6 -8.42 -6.08 20.12
CA ASN A 6 -9.49 -5.62 19.24
C ASN A 6 -9.40 -4.11 19.02
N GLU A 7 -9.08 -3.34 20.06
CA GLU A 7 -8.88 -1.89 19.97
C GLU A 7 -7.63 -1.56 19.17
N ASP A 8 -6.53 -2.29 19.38
CA ASP A 8 -5.29 -2.12 18.61
C ASP A 8 -5.51 -2.35 17.11
N LEU A 9 -6.15 -3.47 16.75
CA LEU A 9 -6.51 -3.76 15.36
C LEU A 9 -7.50 -2.75 14.78
N THR A 10 -8.47 -2.27 15.59
CA THR A 10 -9.40 -1.21 15.19
C THR A 10 -8.64 0.07 14.84
N ALA A 11 -7.77 0.55 15.74
CA ALA A 11 -6.99 1.76 15.53
C ALA A 11 -6.04 1.63 14.32
N LEU A 12 -5.44 0.46 14.16
CA LEU A 12 -4.57 0.12 13.03
C LEU A 12 -5.33 0.18 11.70
N PHE A 13 -6.51 -0.44 11.61
CA PHE A 13 -7.31 -0.46 10.39
C PHE A 13 -7.87 0.91 10.05
N LEU A 14 -8.26 1.72 11.05
CA LEU A 14 -8.64 3.12 10.84
C LEU A 14 -7.47 3.94 10.30
N SER A 15 -6.26 3.73 10.84
CA SER A 15 -5.05 4.39 10.36
C SER A 15 -4.71 4.01 8.92
N MET A 16 -4.81 2.73 8.57
CA MET A 16 -4.68 2.25 7.19
C MET A 16 -5.71 2.91 6.27
N ALA A 17 -6.98 2.97 6.69
CA ALA A 17 -8.03 3.61 5.90
C ALA A 17 -7.77 5.10 5.67
N GLY A 18 -7.30 5.82 6.69
CA GLY A 18 -6.94 7.24 6.60
C GLY A 18 -5.80 7.46 5.62
N LEU A 19 -4.74 6.66 5.73
CA LEU A 19 -3.55 6.78 4.89
C LEU A 19 -3.81 6.41 3.42
N LEU A 20 -4.63 5.37 3.19
CA LEU A 20 -5.10 5.05 1.84
C LEU A 20 -5.94 6.21 1.28
N ALA A 21 -6.87 6.76 2.06
CA ALA A 21 -7.69 7.87 1.62
C ALA A 21 -6.87 9.13 1.28
N SER A 22 -5.89 9.49 2.11
CA SER A 22 -5.02 10.64 1.86
C SER A 22 -4.17 10.49 0.61
N ARG A 23 -3.87 9.24 0.22
CA ARG A 23 -3.10 8.90 -0.99
C ARG A 23 -3.96 8.72 -2.24
N GLY A 24 -5.27 8.96 -2.16
CA GLY A 24 -6.18 8.80 -3.30
C GLY A 24 -6.36 7.35 -3.76
N GLU A 25 -6.09 6.38 -2.89
CA GLU A 25 -6.24 4.96 -3.18
C GLU A 25 -7.70 4.55 -3.38
N ASN A 26 -7.90 3.33 -3.88
CA ASN A 26 -9.20 2.79 -4.24
C ASN A 26 -10.26 3.01 -3.12
N PRO A 27 -11.35 3.78 -3.37
CA PRO A 27 -12.38 4.07 -2.36
C PRO A 27 -13.06 2.83 -1.77
N TYR A 28 -13.14 1.72 -2.52
CA TYR A 28 -13.66 0.46 -2.02
C TYR A 28 -12.74 -0.17 -0.98
N LYS A 29 -11.41 -0.10 -1.18
CA LYS A 29 -10.43 -0.56 -0.18
C LYS A 29 -10.53 0.26 1.09
N VAL A 30 -10.57 1.60 0.97
CA VAL A 30 -10.75 2.51 2.12
C VAL A 30 -11.99 2.15 2.93
N LYS A 31 -13.14 1.93 2.25
CA LYS A 31 -14.39 1.53 2.92
C LYS A 31 -14.29 0.15 3.58
N ALA A 32 -13.58 -0.80 2.97
CA ALA A 32 -13.39 -2.13 3.54
C ALA A 32 -12.64 -2.07 4.88
N TYR A 33 -11.52 -1.33 4.95
CA TYR A 33 -10.78 -1.16 6.20
C TYR A 33 -11.60 -0.47 7.30
N ARG A 34 -12.39 0.56 6.96
CA ARG A 34 -13.29 1.21 7.94
C ARG A 34 -14.34 0.25 8.49
N ARG A 35 -15.01 -0.50 7.60
CA ARG A 35 -16.02 -1.49 8.01
C ARG A 35 -15.43 -2.57 8.91
N ALA A 36 -14.25 -3.08 8.57
CA ALA A 36 -13.57 -4.07 9.39
C ALA A 36 -13.19 -3.49 10.77
N ALA A 37 -12.74 -2.24 10.84
CA ALA A 37 -12.50 -1.58 12.12
C ALA A 37 -13.78 -1.46 12.96
N ASP A 38 -14.90 -1.07 12.37
CA ASP A 38 -16.19 -0.99 13.07
C ASP A 38 -16.62 -2.36 13.62
N SER A 39 -16.42 -3.41 12.85
CA SER A 39 -16.74 -4.78 13.26
C SER A 39 -15.81 -5.32 14.34
N LEU A 40 -14.50 -5.03 14.27
CA LEU A 40 -13.54 -5.36 15.33
C LEU A 40 -13.86 -4.63 16.63
N LYS A 41 -14.23 -3.35 16.56
CA LYS A 41 -14.64 -2.55 17.71
C LYS A 41 -15.90 -3.07 18.39
N SER A 42 -16.83 -3.61 17.60
CA SER A 42 -18.12 -4.13 18.08
C SER A 42 -18.05 -5.60 18.49
N LEU A 43 -16.91 -6.27 18.28
CA LEU A 43 -16.72 -7.66 18.62
C LEU A 43 -16.63 -7.81 20.14
N GLN A 44 -17.52 -8.63 20.71
CA GLN A 44 -17.61 -8.84 22.16
C GLN A 44 -16.55 -9.81 22.71
N GLU A 45 -16.00 -10.66 21.83
CA GLU A 45 -14.93 -11.59 22.18
C GLU A 45 -13.57 -11.13 21.62
N ASP A 46 -12.48 -11.65 22.17
CA ASP A 46 -11.13 -11.38 21.69
C ASP A 46 -10.94 -11.96 20.28
N VAL A 47 -10.49 -11.11 19.34
CA VAL A 47 -10.26 -11.49 17.94
C VAL A 47 -9.24 -12.61 17.78
N THR A 48 -8.31 -12.78 18.73
CA THR A 48 -7.36 -13.90 18.79
C THR A 48 -8.09 -15.22 18.98
N GLN A 49 -9.15 -15.24 19.78
CA GLN A 49 -9.96 -16.45 19.97
C GLN A 49 -10.72 -16.82 18.71
N VAL A 50 -11.28 -15.82 18.02
CA VAL A 50 -11.91 -16.02 16.70
C VAL A 50 -10.91 -16.52 15.67
N ALA A 51 -9.68 -15.98 15.68
CA ALA A 51 -8.59 -16.42 14.82
C ALA A 51 -8.19 -17.87 15.09
N ASN A 52 -8.06 -18.26 16.36
CA ASN A 52 -7.70 -19.63 16.75
C ASN A 52 -8.74 -20.66 16.29
N ARG A 53 -10.01 -20.26 16.16
CA ARG A 53 -11.08 -21.11 15.60
C ARG A 53 -11.14 -21.10 14.06
N GLY A 54 -10.34 -20.26 13.40
CA GLY A 54 -10.38 -20.10 11.93
C GLY A 54 -11.62 -19.33 11.45
N GLU A 55 -12.27 -18.56 12.33
CA GLU A 55 -13.58 -17.96 12.10
C GLU A 55 -13.51 -16.47 11.73
N LEU A 56 -12.32 -15.89 11.48
CA LEU A 56 -12.19 -14.45 11.19
C LEU A 56 -13.09 -13.95 10.06
N LYS A 57 -13.33 -14.80 9.05
CA LYS A 57 -14.17 -14.49 7.90
C LYS A 57 -15.68 -14.48 8.21
N THR A 58 -16.06 -14.94 9.40
CA THR A 58 -17.44 -14.85 9.91
C THR A 58 -17.76 -13.45 10.43
N ILE A 59 -16.73 -12.67 10.77
CA ILE A 59 -16.89 -11.30 11.23
C ILE A 59 -17.35 -10.45 10.04
N PRO A 60 -18.48 -9.72 10.14
CA PRO A 60 -18.96 -8.86 9.07
C PRO A 60 -17.88 -7.90 8.56
N GLY A 61 -17.79 -7.74 7.25
CA GLY A 61 -16.79 -6.85 6.64
C GLY A 61 -15.36 -7.39 6.60
N ILE A 62 -15.06 -8.54 7.23
CA ILE A 62 -13.73 -9.17 7.19
C ILE A 62 -13.71 -10.29 6.14
N GLY A 63 -13.20 -9.96 4.95
CA GLY A 63 -12.97 -10.92 3.88
C GLY A 63 -11.62 -11.64 3.96
N LYS A 64 -11.30 -12.48 2.97
CA LYS A 64 -10.04 -13.24 2.90
C LYS A 64 -8.78 -12.38 3.05
N GLU A 65 -8.72 -11.23 2.38
CA GLU A 65 -7.54 -10.37 2.44
C GLU A 65 -7.35 -9.74 3.84
N LEU A 66 -8.45 -9.33 4.46
CA LEU A 66 -8.41 -8.71 5.79
C LEU A 66 -8.14 -9.76 6.88
N SER A 67 -8.66 -10.99 6.75
CA SER A 67 -8.36 -12.07 7.69
C SER A 67 -6.86 -12.40 7.71
N ILE A 68 -6.22 -12.45 6.54
CA ILE A 68 -4.76 -12.67 6.44
C ILE A 68 -3.99 -11.56 7.17
N LYS A 69 -4.42 -10.29 7.04
CA LYS A 69 -3.78 -9.16 7.73
C LYS A 69 -3.96 -9.20 9.24
N ILE A 70 -5.10 -9.69 9.71
CA ILE A 70 -5.35 -9.90 11.14
C ILE A 70 -4.43 -11.00 11.67
N GLU A 71 -4.35 -12.13 10.98
CA GLU A 71 -3.43 -13.23 11.33
C GLU A 71 -1.96 -12.78 11.33
N GLU A 72 -1.57 -11.96 10.34
CA GLU A 72 -0.24 -11.34 10.28
C GLU A 72 0.03 -10.46 11.51
N PHE A 73 -0.93 -9.62 11.88
CA PHE A 73 -0.80 -8.78 13.07
C PHE A 73 -0.73 -9.59 14.36
N LEU A 74 -1.57 -10.61 14.51
CA LEU A 74 -1.58 -11.47 15.69
C LEU A 74 -0.27 -12.27 15.84
N SER A 75 0.37 -12.64 14.73
CA SER A 75 1.63 -13.40 14.76
C SER A 75 2.87 -12.52 14.87
N THR A 76 2.89 -11.33 14.27
CA THR A 76 4.10 -10.50 14.16
C THR A 76 4.03 -9.16 14.91
N GLY A 77 2.83 -8.77 15.36
CA GLY A 77 2.55 -7.44 15.91
C GLY A 77 2.53 -6.33 14.85
N ARG A 78 2.63 -6.65 13.56
CA ARG A 78 2.70 -5.67 12.46
C ARG A 78 1.88 -6.14 11.27
N ILE A 79 1.52 -5.20 10.40
CA ILE A 79 0.95 -5.49 9.08
C ILE A 79 1.91 -4.92 8.06
N ARG A 80 2.56 -5.77 7.27
CA ARG A 80 3.56 -5.34 6.29
C ARG A 80 3.02 -4.25 5.36
N ALA A 81 1.78 -4.40 4.89
CA ALA A 81 1.16 -3.40 4.03
C ALA A 81 1.01 -2.03 4.72
N TYR A 82 0.85 -1.99 6.04
CA TYR A 82 0.78 -0.73 6.79
C TYR A 82 2.17 -0.12 7.02
N GLU A 83 3.17 -0.95 7.34
CA GLU A 83 4.56 -0.50 7.46
C GLU A 83 5.07 0.06 6.13
N GLU A 84 4.77 -0.63 5.03
CA GLU A 84 4.99 -0.13 3.68
C GLU A 84 4.29 1.22 3.52
N LEU A 85 2.96 1.31 3.72
CA LEU A 85 2.26 2.60 3.58
C LEU A 85 2.88 3.74 4.42
N LYS A 86 3.41 3.47 5.61
CA LYS A 86 4.06 4.48 6.47
C LYS A 86 5.43 4.91 6.01
N THR A 87 6.12 4.09 5.23
CA THR A 87 7.52 4.35 4.91
C THR A 87 7.58 5.53 3.93
N PRO A 88 8.28 6.61 4.28
CA PRO A 88 8.42 7.74 3.38
C PRO A 88 9.25 7.33 2.17
N LEU A 89 8.88 7.85 1.01
CA LEU A 89 9.70 7.68 -0.20
C LEU A 89 11.10 8.28 0.02
N PRO A 90 12.17 7.55 -0.38
CA PRO A 90 13.51 8.12 -0.44
C PRO A 90 13.52 9.42 -1.25
N VAL A 91 14.36 10.39 -0.85
CA VAL A 91 14.42 11.70 -1.53
C VAL A 91 14.75 11.52 -3.02
N ALA A 92 15.65 10.60 -3.35
CA ALA A 92 16.09 10.31 -4.71
C ALA A 92 14.97 9.93 -5.68
N VAL A 93 13.88 9.32 -5.19
CA VAL A 93 12.76 8.84 -6.02
C VAL A 93 11.52 9.73 -5.90
N ARG A 94 11.54 10.72 -5.00
CA ARG A 94 10.38 11.56 -4.71
C ARG A 94 9.97 12.40 -5.92
N GLU A 95 10.94 12.77 -6.76
CA GLU A 95 10.68 13.51 -7.99
C GLU A 95 9.95 12.68 -9.06
N TRP A 96 9.99 11.35 -8.98
CA TRP A 96 9.28 10.48 -9.92
C TRP A 96 7.77 10.66 -9.85
N ILE A 97 7.25 11.17 -8.72
CA ILE A 97 5.83 11.52 -8.56
C ILE A 97 5.41 12.59 -9.58
N THR A 98 6.35 13.41 -10.06
CA THR A 98 6.09 14.45 -11.07
C THR A 98 6.00 13.91 -12.49
N LEU A 99 6.38 12.64 -12.72
CA LEU A 99 6.34 12.02 -14.03
C LEU A 99 4.88 11.74 -14.47
N PRO A 100 4.59 11.76 -15.78
CA PRO A 100 3.24 11.52 -16.29
C PRO A 100 2.66 10.18 -15.83
N GLY A 101 1.52 10.23 -15.14
CA GLY A 101 0.83 9.03 -14.65
C GLY A 101 1.41 8.44 -13.37
N PHE A 102 2.52 8.95 -12.86
CA PHE A 102 3.07 8.55 -11.57
C PHE A 102 2.34 9.27 -10.44
N SER A 103 2.23 8.57 -9.32
CA SER A 103 1.66 9.08 -8.08
C SER A 103 2.46 8.52 -6.90
N GLU A 104 2.33 9.11 -5.71
CA GLU A 104 3.04 8.62 -4.53
C GLU A 104 2.81 7.10 -4.30
N PRO A 105 1.58 6.55 -4.41
CA PRO A 105 1.36 5.10 -4.35
C PRO A 105 2.12 4.29 -5.40
N ILE A 106 2.15 4.77 -6.65
CA ILE A 106 2.84 4.09 -7.75
C ILE A 106 4.34 4.06 -7.47
N VAL A 107 4.95 5.22 -7.16
CA VAL A 107 6.39 5.32 -6.85
C VAL A 107 6.74 4.46 -5.64
N HIS A 108 5.86 4.43 -4.65
CA HIS A 108 6.00 3.59 -3.47
C HIS A 108 6.03 2.10 -3.83
N ASP A 109 5.12 1.66 -4.70
CA ASP A 109 5.11 0.29 -5.19
C ASP A 109 6.39 -0.04 -5.98
N LEU A 110 6.87 0.86 -6.82
CA LEU A 110 8.13 0.65 -7.56
C LEU A 110 9.30 0.41 -6.60
N VAL A 111 9.42 1.23 -5.56
CA VAL A 111 10.54 1.19 -4.62
C VAL A 111 10.46 -0.02 -3.70
N PHE A 112 9.33 -0.20 -3.02
CA PHE A 112 9.23 -1.19 -1.92
C PHE A 112 8.79 -2.58 -2.40
N ARG A 113 8.08 -2.67 -3.52
CA ARG A 113 7.62 -3.95 -4.08
C ARG A 113 8.53 -4.45 -5.20
N LEU A 114 8.97 -3.56 -6.09
CA LEU A 114 9.78 -3.92 -7.25
C LEU A 114 11.28 -3.64 -7.07
N GLY A 115 11.68 -2.94 -6.01
CA GLY A 115 13.09 -2.62 -5.74
C GLY A 115 13.68 -1.57 -6.69
N ILE A 116 12.86 -0.85 -7.43
CA ILE A 116 13.27 0.14 -8.43
C ILE A 116 13.63 1.43 -7.71
N THR A 117 14.91 1.79 -7.75
CA THR A 117 15.43 2.95 -6.99
C THR A 117 16.35 3.85 -7.80
N THR A 118 16.74 3.44 -9.01
CA THR A 118 17.59 4.20 -9.91
C THR A 118 16.85 4.64 -11.17
N TRP A 119 17.38 5.65 -11.86
CA TRP A 119 16.84 6.10 -13.14
C TRP A 119 16.99 5.03 -14.21
N GLU A 120 18.06 4.25 -14.17
CA GLU A 120 18.28 3.08 -15.03
C GLU A 120 17.19 2.01 -14.85
N ASP A 121 16.86 1.68 -13.60
CA ASP A 121 15.79 0.72 -13.30
C ASP A 121 14.44 1.22 -13.83
N LEU A 122 14.20 2.53 -13.68
CA LEU A 122 12.95 3.16 -14.11
C LEU A 122 12.82 3.22 -15.63
N GLU A 123 13.92 3.49 -16.34
CA GLU A 123 13.97 3.44 -17.81
C GLU A 123 13.75 2.01 -18.32
N ALA A 124 14.41 1.03 -17.70
CA ALA A 124 14.20 -0.39 -18.01
C ALA A 124 12.74 -0.81 -17.78
N LEU A 125 12.12 -0.35 -16.69
CA LEU A 125 10.69 -0.56 -16.43
C LEU A 125 9.83 0.03 -17.55
N ALA A 126 10.10 1.28 -17.95
CA ALA A 126 9.32 1.98 -18.97
C ALA A 126 9.39 1.30 -20.35
N GLN A 127 10.52 0.66 -20.67
CA GLN A 127 10.71 -0.12 -21.90
C GLN A 127 10.16 -1.56 -21.80
N SER A 128 9.84 -2.03 -20.60
CA SER A 128 9.37 -3.39 -20.36
C SER A 128 7.85 -3.52 -20.47
N HIS A 129 7.38 -4.75 -20.67
CA HIS A 129 5.96 -5.08 -20.58
C HIS A 129 5.41 -4.94 -19.14
N LEU A 130 6.27 -4.85 -18.12
CA LEU A 130 5.85 -4.74 -16.73
C LEU A 130 5.12 -3.40 -16.47
N LEU A 131 5.46 -2.34 -17.20
CA LEU A 131 4.75 -1.06 -17.12
C LEU A 131 3.25 -1.21 -17.44
N GLN A 132 2.89 -2.13 -18.33
CA GLN A 132 1.50 -2.38 -18.71
C GLN A 132 0.67 -3.01 -17.57
N THR A 133 1.35 -3.66 -16.62
CA THR A 133 0.69 -4.25 -15.44
C THR A 133 0.41 -3.21 -14.35
N LEU A 134 1.00 -2.01 -14.46
CA LEU A 134 0.83 -0.94 -13.49
C LEU A 134 -0.39 -0.09 -13.82
N PRO A 135 -1.35 0.06 -12.87
CA PRO A 135 -2.58 0.81 -13.09
C PRO A 135 -2.29 2.25 -13.54
N GLY A 136 -2.85 2.64 -14.69
CA GLY A 136 -2.74 4.01 -15.20
C GLY A 136 -1.46 4.35 -15.99
N LEU A 137 -0.46 3.46 -16.03
CA LEU A 137 0.80 3.68 -16.75
C LEU A 137 0.86 3.00 -18.13
N GLY A 138 0.14 1.89 -18.31
CA GLY A 138 0.28 1.05 -19.50
C GLY A 138 -0.01 1.73 -20.84
N SER A 139 -0.90 2.72 -20.89
CA SER A 139 -1.21 3.47 -22.12
C SER A 139 -0.26 4.64 -22.41
N ARG A 140 0.67 4.96 -21.48
CA ARG A 140 1.52 6.16 -21.54
C ARG A 140 3.01 5.85 -21.61
N GLY A 141 3.39 4.63 -21.97
CA GLY A 141 4.79 4.18 -21.93
C GLY A 141 5.77 5.07 -22.69
N GLY A 142 5.40 5.54 -23.89
CA GLY A 142 6.24 6.45 -24.67
C GLY A 142 6.42 7.83 -24.04
N GLU A 143 5.35 8.41 -23.46
CA GLU A 143 5.41 9.70 -22.76
C GLU A 143 6.26 9.60 -21.49
N ILE A 144 6.12 8.48 -20.76
CA ILE A 144 6.90 8.19 -19.55
C ILE A 144 8.38 8.06 -19.88
N LEU A 145 8.72 7.30 -20.92
CA LEU A 145 10.11 7.09 -21.34
C LEU A 145 10.78 8.42 -21.74
N ALA A 146 10.08 9.25 -22.52
CA ALA A 146 10.59 10.57 -22.91
C ALA A 146 10.83 11.47 -21.69
N ALA A 147 9.90 11.51 -20.73
CA ALA A 147 10.05 12.29 -19.52
C ALA A 147 11.21 11.81 -18.62
N ILE A 148 11.45 10.50 -18.55
CA ILE A 148 12.58 9.91 -17.82
C ILE A 148 13.90 10.36 -18.45
N GLN A 149 14.02 10.27 -19.78
CA GLN A 149 15.24 10.63 -20.51
C GLN A 149 15.56 12.13 -20.40
N GLU A 150 14.54 13.00 -20.49
CA GLU A 150 14.70 14.45 -20.31
C GLU A 150 15.23 14.79 -18.91
N LYS A 151 14.63 14.20 -17.87
CA LYS A 151 15.05 14.42 -16.48
C LYS A 151 16.45 13.91 -16.22
N ARG A 152 16.80 12.73 -16.73
CA ARG A 152 18.14 12.16 -16.60
C ARG A 152 19.22 13.04 -17.23
N SER A 153 18.99 13.57 -18.43
CA SER A 153 19.93 14.49 -19.09
C SER A 153 20.20 15.73 -18.24
N THR A 154 19.18 16.23 -17.53
CA THR A 154 19.31 17.37 -16.61
C THR A 154 20.16 17.04 -15.37
N TYR A 155 20.20 15.78 -14.95
CA TYR A 155 20.95 15.30 -13.79
C TYR A 155 22.38 14.84 -14.11
N GLU A 156 22.66 14.41 -15.34
CA GLU A 156 24.02 14.08 -15.79
C GLU A 156 24.84 15.33 -16.15
N GLU A 157 24.17 16.46 -16.42
CA GLU A 157 24.81 17.76 -16.73
C GLU A 157 25.02 18.68 -15.51
N ALA A 158 24.52 18.30 -14.32
CA ALA A 158 24.57 19.08 -13.07
C ALA A 158 25.61 18.53 -12.07
#